data_AF-A0A524H766-F1
#
_entry.id   AF-A0A524H766-F1
#
_cell.length_a   1.000
_cell.length_b   1.000
_cell.length_c   1.000
_cell.angle_alpha   90.00
_cell.angle_beta   90.00
_cell.angle_gamma   90.00
#
_symmetry.space_group_name_H-M   'P 1'
#
loop_
_entity.id
_entity.type
_entity.pdbx_description
1 polymer ?
#
loop_
_entity_poly.entity_id
_entity_poly.type
_entity_poly.pdbx_seq_one_letter_code
_entity_poly.pdbx_strand_id
1 'polypeptide(L)'
;ALAILKPGACFGEMAVFDRSERSTDAISNGGCRLLTISRADLEIVLDLNPDLAGKVLRSMVRLLSIRLRATNDNLRSILAMSMF
;
A
#
# COMPACT_ATOMS: atom_id res chain seq x y z
N ALA A 1 5.05 6.36 14.31
CA ALA A 1 5.01 5.95 12.89
C ALA A 1 3.91 4.91 12.71
N LEU A 2 3.08 5.04 11.67
CA LEU A 2 1.93 4.13 11.44
C LEU A 2 2.39 2.73 10.98
N ALA A 3 3.49 2.66 10.22
CA ALA A 3 4.15 1.43 9.80
C ALA A 3 5.62 1.69 9.45
N ILE A 4 6.47 0.67 9.55
CA ILE A 4 7.87 0.71 9.08
C ILE A 4 7.95 -0.12 7.79
N LEU A 5 8.35 0.51 6.69
CA LEU A 5 8.51 -0.13 5.40
C LEU A 5 9.93 -0.68 5.24
N LYS A 6 10.05 -1.90 4.72
CA LYS A 6 11.31 -2.60 4.44
C LYS A 6 11.52 -2.75 2.92
N PRO A 7 12.74 -3.08 2.45
CA PRO A 7 12.96 -3.38 1.04
C PRO A 7 11.93 -4.37 0.48
N GLY A 8 11.39 -4.07 -0.71
CA GLY A 8 10.32 -4.84 -1.34
C GLY A 8 8.89 -4.42 -0.94
N ALA A 9 8.73 -3.52 0.03
CA ALA A 9 7.44 -2.93 0.35
C ALA A 9 6.97 -1.94 -0.74
N CYS A 10 5.67 -1.90 -0.97
CA CYS A 10 4.99 -0.94 -1.84
C CYS A 10 4.11 -0.02 -0.97
N PHE A 11 3.97 1.26 -1.33
CA PHE A 11 3.14 2.23 -0.63
C PHE A 11 2.63 3.29 -1.61
N GLY A 12 1.67 4.12 -1.17
CA GLY A 12 1.03 5.14 -2.02
C GLY A 12 -0.05 4.56 -2.95
N GLU A 13 -0.38 3.29 -2.78
CA GLU A 13 -1.35 2.58 -3.59
C GLU A 13 -2.76 3.18 -3.46
N MET A 14 -3.13 3.64 -2.28
CA MET A 14 -4.45 4.25 -2.04
C MET A 14 -4.65 5.47 -2.94
N ALA A 15 -3.68 6.38 -2.97
CA ALA A 15 -3.76 7.57 -3.82
C ALA A 15 -3.79 7.20 -5.31
N VAL A 16 -3.13 6.12 -5.72
CA VAL A 16 -3.15 5.68 -7.12
C VAL A 16 -4.52 5.13 -7.52
N PHE A 17 -5.13 4.25 -6.72
CA PHE A 17 -6.38 3.55 -7.04
C PHE A 17 -7.66 4.32 -6.70
N ASP A 18 -7.69 4.97 -5.55
CA ASP A 18 -8.91 5.58 -4.97
C ASP A 18 -9.05 7.08 -5.35
N ARG A 19 -8.05 7.64 -6.03
CA ARG A 19 -7.97 9.07 -6.35
C ARG A 19 -8.09 10.02 -5.15
N SER A 20 -7.91 9.50 -3.93
CA SER A 20 -7.92 10.26 -2.69
C SER A 20 -6.62 11.04 -2.48
N GLU A 21 -6.69 12.04 -1.58
CA GLU A 21 -5.49 12.72 -1.08
C GLU A 21 -4.54 11.72 -0.40
N ARG A 22 -3.26 12.11 -0.28
CA ARG A 22 -2.28 11.28 0.42
C ARG A 22 -2.75 11.04 1.85
N SER A 23 -2.97 9.78 2.19
CA SER A 23 -3.45 9.37 3.50
C SER A 23 -2.42 9.57 4.62
N THR A 24 -1.13 9.58 4.28
CA THR A 24 -0.04 9.82 5.23
C THR A 24 1.26 10.17 4.51
N ASP A 25 2.21 10.74 5.24
CA ASP A 25 3.56 11.00 4.74
C ASP A 25 4.43 9.72 4.77
N ALA A 26 5.33 9.62 3.79
CA ALA A 26 6.38 8.60 3.76
C ALA A 26 7.74 9.28 3.89
N ILE A 27 8.37 9.12 5.05
CA ILE A 27 9.66 9.74 5.39
C ILE A 27 10.73 8.66 5.37
N SER A 28 11.85 8.92 4.68
CA SER A 28 12.97 7.97 4.66
C SER A 28 13.83 8.09 5.90
N ASN A 29 14.19 6.95 6.50
CA ASN A 29 15.12 6.88 7.63
C ASN A 29 16.61 6.90 7.20
N GLY A 30 16.90 7.00 5.90
CA GLY A 30 18.26 7.01 5.35
C GLY A 30 18.28 7.02 3.82
N GLY A 31 19.38 6.57 3.22
CA GLY A 31 19.46 6.39 1.77
C GLY A 31 18.51 5.29 1.31
N CYS A 32 17.54 5.63 0.45
CA CYS A 32 16.62 4.67 -0.14
C CYS A 32 16.52 4.88 -1.66
N ARG A 33 16.22 3.80 -2.39
CA ARG A 33 15.90 3.84 -3.82
C ARG A 33 14.52 3.25 -4.03
N LEU A 34 13.68 3.97 -4.75
CA LEU A 34 12.29 3.60 -4.99
C LEU A 34 12.05 3.41 -6.48
N LEU A 35 11.17 2.48 -6.81
CA LEU A 35 10.54 2.41 -8.12
C LEU A 35 9.18 3.08 -8.01
N THR A 36 8.88 3.95 -8.97
CA THR A 36 7.63 4.71 -8.98
C THR A 36 6.85 4.37 -10.25
N ILE A 37 5.55 4.17 -10.08
CA ILE A 37 4.60 4.07 -11.18
C ILE A 37 3.62 5.23 -11.03
N SER A 38 3.47 6.05 -12.06
CA SER A 38 2.46 7.10 -12.05
C SER A 38 1.08 6.49 -12.31
N ARG A 39 0.00 7.22 -11.97
CA ARG A 39 -1.35 6.77 -12.31
C ARG A 39 -1.53 6.61 -13.82
N ALA A 40 -1.02 7.55 -14.60
CA ALA A 40 -1.11 7.50 -16.06
C ALA A 40 -0.43 6.25 -16.62
N ASP A 41 0.76 5.89 -16.12
CA ASP A 41 1.45 4.67 -16.54
C ASP A 41 0.68 3.41 -16.13
N LEU A 42 0.05 3.42 -14.95
CA LEU A 42 -0.78 2.30 -14.52
C LEU A 42 -2.03 2.15 -15.40
N GLU A 43 -2.70 3.26 -15.75
CA GLU A 43 -3.85 3.27 -16.66
C GLU A 43 -3.45 2.71 -18.04
N ILE A 44 -2.30 3.11 -18.58
CA ILE A 44 -1.75 2.56 -19.83
C ILE A 44 -1.55 1.03 -19.73
N VAL A 45 -1.00 0.54 -18.61
CA VAL A 45 -0.81 -0.92 -18.42
C VAL A 45 -2.14 -1.66 -18.34
N LEU A 46 -3.14 -1.07 -17.66
CA LEU A 46 -4.49 -1.63 -17.55
C LEU A 46 -5.16 -1.78 -18.92
N ASP A 47 -4.98 -0.79 -19.80
CA ASP A 47 -5.62 -0.76 -21.11
C ASP A 47 -4.87 -1.59 -22.17
N LEU A 48 -3.53 -1.47 -22.22
CA LEU A 48 -2.72 -2.05 -23.29
C LEU A 48 -2.23 -3.46 -23.01
N ASN A 49 -2.16 -3.89 -21.74
CA ASN A 49 -1.61 -5.19 -21.37
C ASN A 49 -2.36 -5.84 -20.19
N PRO A 50 -3.56 -6.39 -20.43
CA PRO A 50 -4.42 -6.93 -19.37
C PRO A 50 -3.79 -8.08 -18.58
N ASP A 51 -2.91 -8.88 -19.19
CA ASP A 51 -2.19 -9.95 -18.50
C ASP A 51 -1.21 -9.40 -17.46
N LEU A 52 -0.44 -8.36 -17.82
CA LEU A 52 0.45 -7.67 -16.90
C LEU A 52 -0.35 -6.95 -15.83
N ALA A 53 -1.41 -6.25 -16.22
CA ALA A 53 -2.27 -5.52 -15.31
C ALA A 53 -2.89 -6.45 -14.26
N GLY A 54 -3.36 -7.62 -14.68
CA GLY A 54 -3.87 -8.65 -13.77
C GLY A 54 -2.83 -9.09 -12.73
N LYS A 55 -1.55 -9.19 -13.10
CA LYS A 55 -0.46 -9.51 -12.15
C LYS A 55 -0.26 -8.39 -11.13
N VAL A 56 -0.24 -7.13 -11.60
CA VAL A 56 -0.10 -5.94 -10.74
C VAL A 56 -1.27 -5.85 -9.76
N LEU A 57 -2.51 -5.91 -10.25
CA LEU A 57 -3.72 -5.84 -9.44
C LEU A 57 -3.78 -6.96 -8.39
N ARG A 58 -3.46 -8.21 -8.77
CA ARG A 58 -3.39 -9.33 -7.80
C ARG A 58 -2.36 -9.08 -6.70
N SER A 59 -1.22 -8.48 -7.03
CA SER A 59 -0.20 -8.12 -6.04
C SER A 59 -0.73 -7.03 -5.08
N MET A 60 -1.43 -6.03 -5.59
CA MET A 60 -2.01 -4.95 -4.78
C MET A 60 -3.11 -5.45 -3.86
N VAL A 61 -4.02 -6.28 -4.36
CA VAL A 61 -5.08 -6.91 -3.54
C VAL A 61 -4.47 -7.71 -2.39
N ARG A 62 -3.41 -8.48 -2.65
CA ARG A 62 -2.69 -9.24 -1.61
C ARG A 62 -2.08 -8.31 -0.56
N LEU A 63 -1.41 -7.24 -0.99
CA LEU A 63 -0.81 -6.25 -0.09
C LEU A 63 -1.85 -5.60 0.82
N LEU A 64 -2.94 -5.09 0.24
CA LEU A 64 -4.03 -4.44 0.98
C LEU A 64 -4.69 -5.40 1.96
N SER A 65 -4.90 -6.66 1.56
CA SER A 65 -5.45 -7.71 2.43
C SER A 65 -4.56 -7.98 3.65
N ILE A 66 -3.23 -8.00 3.47
CA ILE A 66 -2.27 -8.18 4.57
C ILE A 66 -2.32 -6.99 5.51
N ARG A 67 -2.33 -5.76 4.97
CA ARG A 67 -2.40 -4.53 5.77
C ARG A 67 -3.68 -4.45 6.58
N LEU A 68 -4.83 -4.76 5.96
CA LEU A 68 -6.11 -4.73 6.64
C LEU A 68 -6.14 -5.70 7.83
N ARG A 69 -5.61 -6.92 7.66
CA ARG A 69 -5.48 -7.89 8.77
C ARG A 69 -4.59 -7.34 9.89
N ALA A 70 -3.42 -6.82 9.55
CA ALA A 70 -2.51 -6.24 10.54
C ALA A 70 -3.15 -5.07 11.30
N THR A 71 -3.87 -4.18 10.60
CA THR A 71 -4.60 -3.08 11.23
C THR A 71 -5.69 -3.60 12.15
N ASN A 72 -6.48 -4.60 11.73
CA ASN A 72 -7.51 -5.20 12.57
C ASN A 72 -6.92 -5.85 13.83
N ASP A 73 -5.79 -6.54 13.72
CA ASP A 73 -5.12 -7.16 14.86
C ASP A 73 -4.59 -6.10 15.83
N ASN A 74 -4.00 -5.00 15.32
CA ASN A 74 -3.59 -3.86 16.14
C ASN A 74 -4.78 -3.23 16.88
N LEU A 75 -5.90 -3.01 16.20
CA LEU A 75 -7.11 -2.46 16.80
C LEU A 75 -7.66 -3.37 17.90
N ARG A 76 -7.70 -4.69 17.68
CA ARG A 76 -8.10 -5.67 18.70
C ARG A 76 -7.19 -5.63 19.92
N SER A 77 -5.88 -5.52 19.72
CA SER A 77 -4.92 -5.39 20.82
C SER A 77 -5.16 -4.12 21.65
N ILE A 78 -5.39 -2.98 20.99
CA ILE A 78 -5.66 -1.71 21.66
C ILE A 78 -6.94 -1.80 22.50
N LEU A 79 -8.02 -2.34 21.91
CA LEU A 79 -9.29 -2.49 22.60
C LEU A 79 -9.20 -3.44 23.80
N ALA A 80 -8.46 -4.55 23.67
CA ALA A 80 -8.23 -5.48 24.76
C ALA A 80 -7.44 -4.84 25.91
N MET A 81 -6.46 -3.98 25.62
CA MET A 81 -5.71 -3.23 26.63
C MET A 81 -6.56 -2.16 27.33
N SER A 82 -7.53 -1.54 26.64
CA SER A 82 -8.40 -0.52 27.24
C SER A 82 -9.53 -1.06 28.12
N MET A 83 -9.74 -2.38 28.13
CA MET A 83 -10.76 -3.05 28.95
C MET A 83 -10.22 -3.46 30.34
N PHE A 84 -8.96 -3.10 30.64
CA PHE A 84 -8.33 -3.13 31.96
C PHE A 84 -7.97 -1.70 32.39
#